data_AF-A0A519IFL5-F1
#
_entry.id   AF-A0A519IFL5-F1
#
_cell.length_a   1.000
_cell.length_b   1.000
_cell.length_c   1.000
_cell.angle_alpha   90.00
_cell.angle_beta   90.00
_cell.angle_gamma   90.00
#
_symmetry.space_group_name_H-M   'P 1'
#
loop_
_entity.id
_entity.type
_entity.pdbx_description
1 polymer ?
#
loop_
_entity_poly.entity_id
_entity_poly.type
_entity_poly.pdbx_seq_one_letter_code
_entity_poly.pdbx_strand_id
1 'polypeptide(L)'
;MNQLPIEAAREMRLRLRDAHFTTFNTLNTILTGGLVAYLLRRVLEMPQAQRPWLLVLATLLTLIACWSGLFRMLALVRFPSRMSDALLSFGAGAAVYVMVSLLDAGPQVWLRAAAVVAFFGGLGTLNMLRGGRSDPFNDDVMPLIERDLRLAACARLAFVPLMLLLAHSTLPDDLLNAAAVVGAALALVVDEIVWGRSVALTSRPDVLASEREALREAMLLGERR
;
A
#
# COMPACT_ATOMS: atom_id res chain seq x y z
N MET A 1 13.69 8.47 -37.58
CA MET A 1 13.70 8.32 -36.11
C MET A 1 14.91 7.48 -35.74
N ASN A 2 15.96 8.08 -35.19
CA ASN A 2 17.15 7.33 -34.78
C ASN A 2 16.78 6.48 -33.57
N GLN A 3 16.77 5.15 -33.76
CA GLN A 3 16.58 4.22 -32.66
C GLN A 3 17.73 4.44 -31.67
N LEU A 4 17.39 4.80 -30.42
CA LEU A 4 18.37 4.82 -29.35
C LEU A 4 19.05 3.45 -29.30
N PRO A 5 20.39 3.38 -29.22
CA PRO A 5 21.06 2.11 -28.98
C PRO A 5 20.42 1.45 -27.76
N ILE A 6 20.19 0.14 -27.84
CA ILE A 6 19.38 -0.65 -26.90
C ILE A 6 19.76 -0.36 -25.43
N GLU A 7 21.04 -0.11 -25.19
CA GLU A 7 21.59 0.22 -23.87
C GLU A 7 21.24 1.64 -23.40
N ALA A 8 21.26 2.66 -24.26
CA ALA A 8 20.80 4.00 -23.91
C ALA A 8 19.28 4.03 -23.64
N ALA A 9 18.51 3.22 -24.37
CA ALA A 9 17.09 3.04 -24.09
C ALA A 9 16.86 2.32 -22.74
N ARG A 10 17.76 1.42 -22.33
CA ARG A 10 17.70 0.70 -21.04
C ARG A 10 18.06 1.63 -19.88
N GLU A 11 19.12 2.42 -20.01
CA GLU A 11 19.55 3.39 -19.00
C GLU A 11 18.52 4.51 -18.81
N MET A 12 17.97 5.04 -19.91
CA MET A 12 16.92 6.06 -19.85
C MET A 12 15.64 5.52 -19.19
N ARG A 13 15.29 4.24 -19.41
CA ARG A 13 14.18 3.57 -18.69
C ARG A 13 14.47 3.44 -17.20
N LEU A 14 15.69 3.10 -16.79
CA LEU A 14 16.08 3.01 -15.38
C LEU A 14 15.95 4.37 -14.69
N ARG A 15 16.51 5.44 -15.29
CA ARG A 15 16.42 6.80 -14.73
C ARG A 15 14.99 7.33 -14.67
N LEU A 16 14.20 7.12 -15.72
CA LEU A 16 12.77 7.47 -15.73
C LEU A 16 12.00 6.71 -14.65
N ARG A 17 12.35 5.45 -14.40
CA ARG A 17 11.72 4.61 -13.37
C ARG A 17 12.08 5.07 -11.95
N ASP A 18 13.34 5.40 -11.67
CA ASP A 18 13.77 5.90 -10.35
C ASP A 18 13.18 7.30 -10.05
N ALA A 19 13.09 8.16 -11.07
CA ALA A 19 12.38 9.43 -10.96
C ALA A 19 10.89 9.20 -10.66
N HIS A 20 10.24 8.29 -11.37
CA HIS A 20 8.83 7.97 -11.17
C HIS A 20 8.55 7.38 -9.78
N PHE A 21 9.43 6.52 -9.27
CA PHE A 21 9.37 5.98 -7.92
C PHE A 21 9.38 7.08 -6.86
N THR A 22 10.35 7.99 -6.96
CA THR A 22 10.52 9.10 -6.03
C THR A 22 9.33 10.05 -6.07
N THR A 23 8.85 10.39 -7.27
CA THR A 23 7.66 11.25 -7.45
C THR A 23 6.41 10.59 -6.88
N PHE A 24 6.18 9.30 -7.16
CA PHE A 24 5.00 8.58 -6.70
C PHE A 24 4.97 8.46 -5.17
N ASN A 25 6.11 8.15 -4.55
CA ASN A 25 6.23 8.10 -3.10
C ASN A 25 6.00 9.48 -2.46
N THR A 26 6.56 10.53 -3.04
CA THR A 26 6.37 11.91 -2.57
C THR A 26 4.89 12.31 -2.63
N LEU A 27 4.23 12.08 -3.77
CA LEU A 27 2.80 12.39 -3.95
C LEU A 27 1.93 11.63 -2.95
N ASN A 28 2.15 10.32 -2.78
CA ASN A 28 1.39 9.55 -1.80
C ASN A 28 1.67 10.01 -0.37
N THR A 29 2.89 10.45 -0.04
CA THR A 29 3.22 11.00 1.29
C THR A 29 2.40 12.26 1.56
N ILE A 30 2.38 13.18 0.60
CA ILE A 30 1.64 14.45 0.69
C ILE A 30 0.14 14.18 0.80
N LEU A 31 -0.41 13.27 -0.01
CA LEU A 31 -1.82 12.91 0.03
C LEU A 31 -2.21 12.27 1.37
N THR A 32 -1.40 11.34 1.88
CA THR A 32 -1.65 10.69 3.16
C THR A 32 -1.55 11.68 4.32
N GLY A 33 -0.52 12.54 4.32
CA GLY A 33 -0.37 13.62 5.28
C GLY A 33 -1.55 14.61 5.23
N GLY A 34 -2.03 14.92 4.02
CA GLY A 34 -3.23 15.72 3.81
C GLY A 34 -4.50 15.09 4.38
N LEU A 35 -4.68 13.77 4.20
CA LEU A 35 -5.80 13.03 4.78
C LEU A 35 -5.73 12.97 6.31
N VAL A 36 -4.53 12.80 6.88
CA VAL A 36 -4.32 12.86 8.35
C VAL A 36 -4.64 14.26 8.87
N ALA A 37 -4.15 15.31 8.22
CA ALA A 37 -4.45 16.69 8.59
C ALA A 37 -5.96 16.99 8.47
N TYR A 38 -6.62 16.47 7.43
CA TYR A 38 -8.06 16.59 7.24
C TYR A 38 -8.85 15.85 8.34
N LEU A 39 -8.42 14.65 8.72
CA LEU A 39 -8.98 13.90 9.85
C LEU A 39 -8.87 14.69 11.15
N LEU A 40 -7.67 15.18 11.48
CA LEU A 40 -7.44 15.98 12.68
C LEU A 40 -8.30 17.25 12.69
N ARG A 41 -8.35 17.96 11.55
CA ARG A 41 -9.20 19.14 11.40
C ARG A 41 -10.67 18.81 11.65
N ARG A 42 -11.22 17.76 11.03
CA ARG A 42 -12.62 17.35 11.22
C ARG A 42 -12.92 17.01 12.69
N VAL A 43 -12.01 16.32 13.36
CA VAL A 43 -12.16 15.97 14.79
C VAL A 43 -12.13 17.20 15.69
N LEU A 44 -11.26 18.18 15.40
CA LEU A 44 -11.16 19.42 16.17
C LEU A 44 -12.38 20.33 15.96
N GLU A 45 -12.96 20.34 14.75
CA GLU A 45 -14.18 21.09 14.42
C GLU A 45 -15.45 20.48 15.06
N MET A 46 -15.43 19.19 15.42
CA MET A 46 -16.57 18.51 16.06
C MET A 46 -16.71 18.86 17.56
N PRO A 47 -17.95 19.06 18.05
CA PRO A 47 -18.22 19.16 19.49
C PRO A 47 -17.73 17.93 20.24
N GLN A 48 -17.10 18.11 21.41
CA GLN A 48 -16.43 17.02 22.14
C GLN A 48 -17.34 15.83 22.45
N ALA A 49 -18.62 16.09 22.75
CA ALA A 49 -19.61 15.06 23.07
C ALA A 49 -20.04 14.19 21.86
N GLN A 50 -19.77 14.64 20.63
CA GLN A 50 -20.19 13.98 19.40
C GLN A 50 -19.02 13.33 18.64
N ARG A 51 -17.80 13.38 19.18
CA ARG A 51 -16.61 12.86 18.51
C ARG A 51 -16.64 11.33 18.50
N PRO A 52 -16.68 10.67 17.32
CA PRO A 52 -16.68 9.22 17.24
C PRO A 52 -15.25 8.68 17.38
N TRP A 53 -14.67 8.78 18.58
CA TRP A 53 -13.24 8.52 18.83
C TRP A 53 -12.76 7.14 18.37
N LEU A 54 -13.63 6.11 18.45
CA LEU A 54 -13.29 4.78 17.96
C LEU A 54 -13.16 4.74 16.43
N LEU A 55 -14.04 5.42 15.70
CA LEU A 55 -13.93 5.50 14.23
C LEU A 55 -12.77 6.41 13.81
N VAL A 56 -12.48 7.46 14.57
CA VAL A 56 -11.28 8.29 14.37
C VAL A 56 -10.02 7.43 14.49
N LEU A 57 -9.91 6.65 15.57
CA LEU A 57 -8.79 5.72 15.79
C LEU A 57 -8.70 4.67 14.68
N ALA A 58 -9.82 4.03 14.33
CA ALA A 58 -9.86 3.04 13.25
C ALA A 58 -9.42 3.65 11.90
N THR A 59 -9.82 4.89 11.60
CA THR A 59 -9.43 5.62 10.39
C THR A 59 -7.95 5.94 10.39
N LEU A 60 -7.40 6.38 11.53
CA LEU A 60 -5.97 6.64 11.67
C LEU A 60 -5.15 5.36 11.47
N LEU A 61 -5.57 4.25 12.08
CA LEU A 61 -4.93 2.94 11.88
C LEU A 61 -4.98 2.49 10.42
N THR A 62 -6.12 2.72 9.74
CA THR A 62 -6.28 2.40 8.32
C THR A 62 -5.35 3.26 7.46
N LEU A 63 -5.23 4.55 7.74
CA LEU A 63 -4.27 5.45 7.06
C LEU A 63 -2.83 4.98 7.23
N ILE A 64 -2.43 4.58 8.45
CA ILE A 64 -1.10 4.04 8.73
C ILE A 64 -0.86 2.72 8.00
N ALA A 65 -1.85 1.82 7.98
CA ALA A 65 -1.76 0.55 7.26
C ALA A 65 -1.61 0.77 5.74
N CYS A 66 -2.42 1.64 5.15
CA CYS A 66 -2.32 2.02 3.73
C CYS A 66 -0.94 2.61 3.41
N TRP A 67 -0.44 3.50 4.25
CA TRP A 67 0.86 4.13 4.09
C TRP A 67 2.01 3.14 4.18
N SER A 68 2.06 2.36 5.26
CA SER A 68 3.10 1.37 5.52
C SER A 68 3.13 0.27 4.46
N GLY A 69 1.96 -0.25 4.07
CA GLY A 69 1.83 -1.25 3.03
C GLY A 69 2.37 -0.76 1.68
N LEU A 70 2.01 0.46 1.26
CA LEU A 70 2.48 1.04 0.00
C LEU A 70 3.99 1.31 0.01
N PHE A 71 4.52 1.89 1.09
CA PHE A 71 5.95 2.17 1.21
C PHE A 71 6.79 0.89 1.18
N ARG A 72 6.36 -0.16 1.91
CA ARG A 72 7.05 -1.45 1.95
C ARG A 72 6.99 -2.18 0.61
N MET A 73 5.85 -2.10 -0.05
CA MET A 73 5.67 -2.63 -1.39
C MET A 73 6.61 -1.96 -2.41
N LEU A 74 6.74 -0.65 -2.33
CA LEU A 74 7.67 0.14 -3.14
C LEU A 74 9.14 -0.19 -2.80
N ALA A 75 9.47 -0.35 -1.53
CA ALA A 75 10.82 -0.64 -1.08
C ALA A 75 11.31 -2.06 -1.47
N LEU A 76 10.40 -3.05 -1.50
CA LEU A 76 10.76 -4.46 -1.73
C LEU A 76 10.64 -4.90 -3.18
N VAL A 77 9.73 -4.30 -3.95
CA VAL A 77 9.47 -4.73 -5.33
C VAL A 77 9.56 -3.53 -6.25
N ARG A 78 10.54 -3.56 -7.16
CA ARG A 78 10.54 -2.62 -8.28
C ARG A 78 9.46 -3.06 -9.26
N PHE A 79 8.37 -2.32 -9.36
CA PHE A 79 7.34 -2.57 -10.38
C PHE A 79 7.25 -1.38 -11.34
N PRO A 80 7.19 -1.63 -12.67
CA PRO A 80 6.90 -0.57 -13.63
C PRO A 80 5.44 -0.15 -13.44
N SER A 81 5.23 1.09 -12.96
CA SER A 81 3.89 1.63 -12.76
C SER A 81 3.13 1.68 -14.08
N ARG A 82 1.97 1.02 -14.11
CA ARG A 82 0.98 1.12 -15.18
C ARG A 82 -0.09 2.13 -14.78
N MET A 83 -0.80 2.67 -15.76
CA MET A 83 -1.93 3.58 -15.50
C MET A 83 -3.02 2.93 -14.61
N SER A 84 -3.15 1.60 -14.67
CA SER A 84 -4.02 0.84 -13.77
C SER A 84 -3.61 0.93 -12.30
N ASP A 85 -2.33 1.09 -11.98
CA ASP A 85 -1.86 1.23 -10.60
C ASP A 85 -2.29 2.56 -10.00
N ALA A 86 -2.28 3.63 -10.81
CA ALA A 86 -2.79 4.93 -10.40
C ALA A 86 -4.29 4.88 -10.08
N LEU A 87 -5.08 4.10 -10.83
CA LEU A 87 -6.51 3.91 -10.55
C LEU A 87 -6.76 3.20 -9.22
N LEU A 88 -5.94 2.18 -8.89
CA LEU A 88 -6.07 1.44 -7.64
C LEU A 88 -5.68 2.30 -6.43
N SER A 89 -4.58 3.06 -6.52
CA SER A 89 -4.18 4.01 -5.49
C SER A 89 -5.18 5.16 -5.33
N PHE A 90 -5.71 5.68 -6.44
CA PHE A 90 -6.77 6.68 -6.41
C PHE A 90 -8.05 6.15 -5.74
N GLY A 91 -8.48 4.94 -6.10
CA GLY A 91 -9.67 4.31 -5.50
C GLY A 91 -9.53 4.11 -3.99
N ALA A 92 -8.36 3.65 -3.53
CA ALA A 92 -8.07 3.54 -2.11
C ALA A 92 -8.09 4.92 -1.42
N GLY A 93 -7.42 5.93 -2.01
CA GLY A 93 -7.38 7.29 -1.47
C GLY A 93 -8.77 7.95 -1.39
N ALA A 94 -9.59 7.77 -2.43
CA ALA A 94 -10.97 8.25 -2.46
C ALA A 94 -11.84 7.56 -1.38
N ALA A 95 -11.67 6.26 -1.18
CA ALA A 95 -12.39 5.54 -0.12
C ALA A 95 -11.99 6.02 1.28
N VAL A 96 -10.69 6.25 1.53
CA VAL A 96 -10.23 6.83 2.80
C VAL A 96 -10.72 8.26 2.98
N TYR A 97 -10.76 9.07 1.92
CA TYR A 97 -11.37 10.40 1.97
C TYR A 97 -12.84 10.32 2.41
N VAL A 98 -13.62 9.41 1.83
CA VAL A 98 -15.02 9.15 2.24
C VAL A 98 -15.11 8.71 3.71
N MET A 99 -14.20 7.84 4.18
CA MET A 99 -14.15 7.44 5.59
C MET A 99 -14.02 8.65 6.52
N VAL A 100 -13.15 9.61 6.18
CA VAL A 100 -12.94 10.84 6.98
C VAL A 100 -14.13 11.80 6.85
N SER A 101 -14.67 11.97 5.63
CA SER A 101 -15.76 12.93 5.37
C SER A 101 -17.07 12.52 6.05
N LEU A 102 -17.35 11.21 6.14
CA LEU A 102 -18.58 10.63 6.68
C LEU A 102 -18.37 9.90 8.02
N LEU A 103 -17.41 10.37 8.84
CA LEU A 103 -17.16 9.83 10.19
C LEU A 103 -18.41 9.86 11.10
N ASP A 104 -19.24 10.88 10.92
CA ASP A 104 -20.48 11.12 11.66
C ASP A 104 -21.67 10.30 11.15
N ALA A 105 -21.56 9.68 9.97
CA ALA A 105 -22.59 8.82 9.41
C ALA A 105 -22.65 7.42 10.07
N GLY A 106 -21.75 7.14 11.02
CA GLY A 106 -21.76 5.94 11.85
C GLY A 106 -20.90 4.78 11.33
N PRO A 107 -20.76 3.71 12.13
CA PRO A 107 -19.81 2.64 11.88
C PRO A 107 -20.15 1.82 10.62
N GLN A 108 -21.42 1.70 10.26
CA GLN A 108 -21.84 0.94 9.07
C GLN A 108 -21.30 1.57 7.78
N VAL A 109 -21.36 2.90 7.67
CA VAL A 109 -20.81 3.63 6.51
C VAL A 109 -19.29 3.51 6.49
N TRP A 110 -18.65 3.62 7.66
CA TRP A 110 -17.22 3.42 7.81
C TRP A 110 -16.78 2.03 7.33
N LEU A 111 -17.50 0.97 7.74
CA LEU A 111 -17.20 -0.42 7.36
C LEU A 111 -17.37 -0.65 5.85
N ARG A 112 -18.35 -0.03 5.20
CA ARG A 112 -18.48 -0.08 3.72
C ARG A 112 -17.29 0.56 3.04
N ALA A 113 -16.87 1.72 3.50
CA ALA A 113 -15.70 2.39 2.94
C ALA A 113 -14.40 1.61 3.22
N ALA A 114 -14.25 1.02 4.42
CA ALA A 114 -13.14 0.14 4.75
C ALA A 114 -13.10 -1.12 3.86
N ALA A 115 -14.25 -1.68 3.49
CA ALA A 115 -14.32 -2.76 2.51
C ALA A 115 -13.77 -2.34 1.13
N VAL A 116 -14.06 -1.11 0.69
CA VAL A 116 -13.52 -0.56 -0.56
C VAL A 116 -12.01 -0.35 -0.46
N VAL A 117 -11.50 0.16 0.66
CA VAL A 117 -10.04 0.28 0.91
C VAL A 117 -9.38 -1.10 0.85
N ALA A 118 -9.93 -2.10 1.53
CA ALA A 118 -9.41 -3.46 1.54
C ALA A 118 -9.43 -4.11 0.14
N PHE A 119 -10.47 -3.85 -0.65
CA PHE A 119 -10.58 -4.31 -2.04
C PHE A 119 -9.48 -3.72 -2.92
N PHE A 120 -9.31 -2.39 -2.91
CA PHE A 120 -8.26 -1.73 -3.70
C PHE A 120 -6.87 -2.10 -3.22
N GLY A 121 -6.64 -2.22 -1.91
CA GLY A 121 -5.37 -2.68 -1.35
C GLY A 121 -5.01 -4.11 -1.77
N GLY A 122 -5.99 -5.03 -1.72
CA GLY A 122 -5.82 -6.41 -2.16
C GLY A 122 -5.53 -6.53 -3.66
N LEU A 123 -6.32 -5.87 -4.51
CA LEU A 123 -6.08 -5.85 -5.96
C LEU A 123 -4.78 -5.15 -6.32
N GLY A 124 -4.43 -4.05 -5.65
CA GLY A 124 -3.15 -3.36 -5.80
C GLY A 124 -1.98 -4.30 -5.54
N THR A 125 -2.04 -5.05 -4.43
CA THR A 125 -1.00 -6.04 -4.08
C THR A 125 -0.86 -7.12 -5.16
N LEU A 126 -1.97 -7.65 -5.67
CA LEU A 126 -1.93 -8.64 -6.77
C LEU A 126 -1.38 -8.06 -8.06
N ASN A 127 -1.76 -6.83 -8.40
CA ASN A 127 -1.27 -6.19 -9.62
C ASN A 127 0.22 -5.92 -9.55
N MET A 128 0.70 -5.46 -8.39
CA MET A 128 2.11 -5.28 -8.12
C MET A 128 2.89 -6.58 -8.17
N LEU A 129 2.36 -7.69 -7.63
CA LEU A 129 2.98 -9.01 -7.76
C LEU A 129 3.11 -9.43 -9.23
N ARG A 130 2.07 -9.20 -10.04
CA ARG A 130 2.10 -9.48 -11.48
C ARG A 130 3.13 -8.61 -12.21
N GLY A 131 3.18 -7.31 -11.89
CA GLY A 131 4.16 -6.38 -12.45
C GLY A 131 5.59 -6.71 -12.04
N GLY A 132 5.80 -7.06 -10.77
CA GLY A 132 7.10 -7.44 -10.22
C GLY A 132 7.69 -8.66 -10.90
N ARG A 133 6.89 -9.70 -11.20
CA ARG A 133 7.34 -10.88 -11.97
C ARG A 133 7.79 -10.58 -13.40
N SER A 134 7.35 -9.47 -13.96
CA SER A 134 7.71 -9.10 -15.33
C SER A 134 8.98 -8.26 -15.40
N ASP A 135 9.56 -7.87 -14.26
CA ASP A 135 10.77 -7.05 -14.18
C ASP A 135 11.97 -7.92 -13.78
N PRO A 136 12.99 -8.08 -14.66
CA PRO A 136 14.17 -8.92 -14.39
C PRO A 136 14.95 -8.50 -13.15
N PHE A 137 14.76 -7.27 -12.66
CA PHE A 137 15.41 -6.82 -11.44
C PHE A 137 14.93 -7.58 -10.19
N ASN A 138 13.73 -8.17 -10.24
CA ASN A 138 13.17 -8.88 -9.10
C ASN A 138 13.40 -10.40 -9.17
N ASP A 139 14.18 -10.92 -10.12
CA ASP A 139 14.32 -12.37 -10.32
C ASP A 139 14.86 -13.08 -9.06
N ASP A 140 15.75 -12.43 -8.30
CA ASP A 140 16.33 -12.97 -7.07
C ASP A 140 15.44 -12.74 -5.83
N VAL A 141 14.63 -11.68 -5.85
CA VAL A 141 13.80 -11.25 -4.70
C VAL A 141 12.42 -11.89 -4.72
N MET A 142 11.79 -11.97 -5.90
CA MET A 142 10.40 -12.42 -6.07
C MET A 142 10.16 -13.84 -5.54
N PRO A 143 11.03 -14.85 -5.78
CA PRO A 143 10.83 -16.20 -5.25
C PRO A 143 10.79 -16.25 -3.71
N LEU A 144 11.44 -15.31 -3.04
CA LEU A 144 11.53 -15.26 -1.58
C LEU A 144 10.25 -14.69 -0.94
N ILE A 145 9.64 -13.69 -1.58
CA ILE A 145 8.54 -12.91 -1.00
C ILE A 145 7.19 -13.14 -1.66
N GLU A 146 7.13 -13.82 -2.81
CA GLU A 146 5.91 -14.01 -3.60
C GLU A 146 4.77 -14.65 -2.79
N ARG A 147 5.08 -15.69 -2.01
CA ARG A 147 4.08 -16.35 -1.17
C ARG A 147 3.50 -15.38 -0.15
N ASP A 148 4.35 -14.60 0.48
CA ASP A 148 3.98 -13.65 1.53
C ASP A 148 3.14 -12.51 0.93
N LEU A 149 3.52 -11.99 -0.25
CA LEU A 149 2.72 -11.03 -1.02
C LEU A 149 1.33 -11.55 -1.38
N ARG A 150 1.22 -12.80 -1.84
CA ARG A 150 -0.08 -13.43 -2.13
C ARG A 150 -0.94 -13.57 -0.88
N LEU A 151 -0.33 -13.99 0.24
CA LEU A 151 -1.03 -14.12 1.51
C LEU A 151 -1.55 -12.76 2.00
N ALA A 152 -0.75 -11.70 1.92
CA ALA A 152 -1.22 -10.34 2.24
C ALA A 152 -2.38 -9.92 1.34
N ALA A 153 -2.29 -10.16 0.03
CA ALA A 153 -3.36 -9.84 -0.89
C ALA A 153 -4.66 -10.60 -0.56
N CYS A 154 -4.57 -11.90 -0.30
CA CYS A 154 -5.70 -12.72 0.10
C CYS A 154 -6.29 -12.27 1.44
N ALA A 155 -5.46 -11.94 2.42
CA ALA A 155 -5.91 -11.43 3.71
C ALA A 155 -6.68 -10.12 3.55
N ARG A 156 -6.16 -9.16 2.77
CA ARG A 156 -6.84 -7.90 2.44
C ARG A 156 -8.18 -8.15 1.73
N LEU A 157 -8.23 -9.05 0.75
CA LEU A 157 -9.47 -9.38 0.06
C LEU A 157 -10.48 -10.11 0.96
N ALA A 158 -10.02 -10.92 1.92
CA ALA A 158 -10.88 -11.59 2.89
C ALA A 158 -11.54 -10.61 3.89
N PHE A 159 -10.91 -9.45 4.15
CA PHE A 159 -11.56 -8.39 4.92
C PHE A 159 -12.78 -7.79 4.20
N VAL A 160 -12.84 -7.83 2.87
CA VAL A 160 -13.97 -7.24 2.11
C VAL A 160 -15.32 -7.85 2.51
N PRO A 161 -15.56 -9.17 2.38
CA PRO A 161 -16.83 -9.77 2.79
C PRO A 161 -17.07 -9.61 4.29
N LEU A 162 -16.04 -9.69 5.13
CA LEU A 162 -16.18 -9.50 6.57
C LEU A 162 -16.71 -8.09 6.91
N MET A 163 -16.11 -7.05 6.33
CA MET A 163 -16.52 -5.66 6.56
C MET A 163 -17.93 -5.40 6.01
N LEU A 164 -18.27 -5.97 4.85
CA LEU A 164 -19.62 -5.86 4.30
C LEU A 164 -20.66 -6.59 5.15
N LEU A 165 -20.35 -7.78 5.67
CA LEU A 165 -21.24 -8.51 6.58
C LEU A 165 -21.49 -7.73 7.86
N LEU A 166 -20.45 -7.16 8.48
CA LEU A 166 -20.59 -6.30 9.66
C LEU A 166 -21.40 -5.04 9.34
N ALA A 167 -21.17 -4.42 8.19
CA ALA A 167 -21.90 -3.21 7.76
C ALA A 167 -23.39 -3.43 7.50
N HIS A 168 -23.81 -4.67 7.22
CA HIS A 168 -25.22 -5.05 7.04
C HIS A 168 -25.81 -5.77 8.26
N SER A 169 -25.00 -5.96 9.31
CA SER A 169 -25.48 -6.59 10.53
C SER A 169 -26.38 -5.64 11.32
N THR A 170 -27.25 -6.21 12.15
CA THR A 170 -28.08 -5.48 13.11
C THR A 170 -27.39 -5.33 14.47
N LEU A 171 -26.05 -5.46 14.51
CA LEU A 171 -25.30 -5.32 15.75
C LEU A 171 -25.35 -3.88 16.27
N PRO A 172 -25.30 -3.68 17.60
CA PRO A 172 -25.15 -2.37 18.21
C PRO A 172 -23.92 -1.62 17.69
N ASP A 173 -24.05 -0.30 17.56
CA ASP A 173 -22.97 0.58 17.09
C ASP A 173 -21.69 0.45 17.93
N ASP A 174 -21.80 0.23 19.25
CA ASP A 174 -20.64 0.00 20.12
C ASP A 174 -19.82 -1.23 19.69
N LEU A 175 -20.49 -2.32 19.30
CA LEU A 175 -19.82 -3.52 18.81
C LEU A 175 -19.21 -3.27 17.43
N LEU A 176 -19.89 -2.54 16.55
CA LEU A 176 -19.37 -2.21 15.23
C LEU A 176 -18.17 -1.26 15.31
N ASN A 177 -18.19 -0.29 16.22
CA ASN A 177 -17.07 0.61 16.49
C ASN A 177 -15.86 -0.16 17.04
N ALA A 178 -16.07 -1.07 17.98
CA ALA A 178 -15.01 -1.95 18.48
C ALA A 178 -14.46 -2.85 17.36
N ALA A 179 -15.32 -3.44 16.54
CA ALA A 179 -14.94 -4.26 15.41
C ALA A 179 -14.14 -3.47 14.36
N ALA A 180 -14.49 -2.20 14.11
CA ALA A 180 -13.74 -1.32 13.22
C ALA A 180 -12.29 -1.10 13.72
N VAL A 181 -12.12 -0.82 15.01
CA VAL A 181 -10.78 -0.65 15.61
C VAL A 181 -9.99 -1.96 15.57
N VAL A 182 -10.59 -3.07 16.01
CA VAL A 182 -9.95 -4.39 16.00
C VAL A 182 -9.58 -4.81 14.59
N GLY A 183 -10.47 -4.60 13.62
CA GLY A 183 -10.22 -4.89 12.21
C GLY A 183 -9.08 -4.07 11.63
N ALA A 184 -9.05 -2.77 11.89
CA ALA A 184 -7.96 -1.89 11.44
C ALA A 184 -6.62 -2.26 12.09
N ALA A 185 -6.61 -2.57 13.39
CA ALA A 185 -5.42 -3.03 14.10
C ALA A 185 -4.93 -4.39 13.57
N LEU A 186 -5.84 -5.34 13.33
CA LEU A 186 -5.51 -6.65 12.78
C LEU A 186 -4.93 -6.52 11.36
N ALA A 187 -5.50 -5.66 10.52
CA ALA A 187 -4.96 -5.39 9.19
C ALA A 187 -3.52 -4.85 9.27
N LEU A 188 -3.25 -3.92 10.19
CA LEU A 188 -1.90 -3.40 10.42
C LEU A 188 -0.92 -4.48 10.92
N VAL A 189 -1.34 -5.33 11.85
CA VAL A 189 -0.51 -6.41 12.39
C VAL A 189 -0.22 -7.49 11.34
N VAL A 190 -1.23 -7.89 10.56
CA VAL A 190 -1.05 -8.83 9.44
C VAL A 190 -0.05 -8.27 8.44
N ASP A 191 -0.17 -6.99 8.11
CA ASP A 191 0.78 -6.30 7.26
C ASP A 191 2.18 -6.30 7.91
N GLU A 192 2.32 -5.97 9.19
CA GLU A 192 3.62 -6.01 9.88
C GLU A 192 4.28 -7.37 9.84
N ILE A 193 3.54 -8.45 10.11
CA ILE A 193 4.09 -9.81 10.15
C ILE A 193 4.53 -10.24 8.74
N VAL A 194 3.67 -10.03 7.75
CA VAL A 194 3.94 -10.44 6.36
C VAL A 194 5.10 -9.64 5.76
N TRP A 195 5.11 -8.32 5.99
CA TRP A 195 6.16 -7.46 5.46
C TRP A 195 7.46 -7.57 6.25
N GLY A 196 7.41 -7.66 7.57
CA GLY A 196 8.59 -7.82 8.42
C GLY A 196 9.35 -9.10 8.07
N ARG A 197 8.62 -10.18 7.78
CA ARG A 197 9.22 -11.42 7.26
C ARG A 197 9.86 -11.22 5.88
N SER A 198 9.16 -10.55 4.97
CA SER A 198 9.68 -10.24 3.62
C SER A 198 10.98 -9.41 3.70
N VAL A 199 11.02 -8.36 4.52
CA VAL A 199 12.22 -7.53 4.74
C VAL A 199 13.37 -8.35 5.33
N ALA A 200 13.10 -9.22 6.31
CA ALA A 200 14.12 -10.09 6.88
C ALA A 200 14.70 -11.09 5.87
N LEU A 201 13.92 -11.51 4.87
CA LEU A 201 14.38 -12.38 3.79
C LEU A 201 15.23 -11.63 2.77
N THR A 202 14.87 -10.40 2.42
CA THR A 202 15.60 -9.60 1.41
C THR A 202 16.84 -8.89 1.96
N SER A 203 16.93 -8.72 3.28
CA SER A 203 18.08 -8.11 3.97
C SER A 203 19.20 -9.11 4.31
N ARG A 204 19.09 -10.36 3.86
CA ARG A 204 20.12 -11.37 4.13
C ARG A 204 21.41 -11.03 3.36
N PRO A 205 22.59 -11.32 3.93
CA PRO A 205 23.88 -10.91 3.37
C PRO A 205 24.15 -11.46 1.96
N ASP A 206 23.66 -12.65 1.66
CA ASP A 206 23.71 -13.33 0.36
C ASP A 206 22.90 -12.60 -0.71
N VAL A 207 21.69 -12.16 -0.37
CA VAL A 207 20.82 -11.37 -1.26
C VAL A 207 21.43 -9.99 -1.52
N LEU A 208 21.89 -9.31 -0.47
CA LEU A 208 22.55 -8.00 -0.58
C LEU A 208 23.88 -8.07 -1.37
N ALA A 209 24.59 -9.20 -1.30
CA ALA A 209 25.79 -9.42 -2.10
C ALA A 209 25.44 -9.54 -3.59
N SER A 210 24.37 -10.29 -3.94
CA SER A 210 23.90 -10.42 -5.33
C SER A 210 23.42 -9.07 -5.90
N GLU A 211 22.70 -8.26 -5.11
CA GLU A 211 22.27 -6.92 -5.55
C GLU A 211 23.48 -5.99 -5.77
N ARG A 212 24.50 -6.06 -4.91
CA ARG A 212 25.75 -5.30 -5.06
C ARG A 212 26.55 -5.75 -6.27
N GLU A 213 26.56 -7.04 -6.59
CA GLU A 213 27.19 -7.57 -7.80
C GLU A 213 26.44 -7.13 -9.05
N ALA A 214 25.11 -7.24 -9.08
CA ALA A 214 24.29 -6.75 -10.19
C ALA A 214 24.45 -5.23 -10.42
N LEU A 215 24.53 -4.44 -9.35
CA LEU A 215 24.81 -3.00 -9.42
C LEU A 215 26.24 -2.70 -9.90
N ARG A 216 27.24 -3.47 -9.46
CA ARG A 216 28.62 -3.35 -9.94
C ARG A 216 28.75 -3.71 -11.40
N GLU A 217 28.11 -4.79 -11.86
CA GLU A 217 28.09 -5.17 -13.27
C GLU A 217 27.41 -4.10 -14.12
N ALA A 218 26.29 -3.53 -13.65
CA ALA A 218 25.62 -2.43 -14.32
C ALA A 218 26.50 -1.16 -14.39
N MET A 219 27.25 -0.83 -13.33
CA MET A 219 28.21 0.27 -13.32
C MET A 219 29.39 0.02 -14.25
N LEU A 220 29.99 -1.18 -14.22
CA LEU A 220 31.12 -1.56 -15.06
C LEU A 220 30.76 -1.58 -16.55
N LEU A 221 29.52 -1.93 -16.89
CA LEU A 221 28.98 -1.80 -18.24
C LEU A 221 28.78 -0.32 -18.65
N GLY A 222 28.54 0.57 -17.69
CA GLY A 222 28.48 2.01 -17.89
C GLY A 222 29.85 2.69 -18.04
N GLU A 223 30.90 2.16 -17.38
CA GLU A 223 32.26 2.73 -17.39
C GLU A 223 33.16 2.22 -18.54
N ARG A 224 32.78 1.12 -19.23
CA ARG A 224 33.52 0.62 -20.42
C ARG A 224 33.19 1.37 -21.72
N ARG A 225 32.61 2.56 -21.64
CA ARG A 225 32.30 3.46 -22.76
C ARG A 225 32.80 4.87 -22.47
#